data_AF-A0AAJ1Q7Y3-F1
#
_entry.id   AF-A0AAJ1Q7Y3-F1
#
_cell.length_a   1.000
_cell.length_b   1.000
_cell.length_c   1.000
_cell.angle_alpha   90.00
_cell.angle_beta   90.00
_cell.angle_gamma   90.00
#
_symmetry.space_group_name_H-M   'P 1'
#
loop_
_entity.id
_entity.type
_entity.pdbx_description
1 polymer ?
#
loop_
_entity_poly.entity_id
_entity_poly.type
_entity_poly.pdbx_seq_one_letter_code
_entity_poly.pdbx_strand_id
1 'polypeptide(L)'
;QLIFAGLASSYSVLTEDERELGVCVVDIGGGTMDIAVYTGGALRHTKVIPYAGNVVTSDIAYAFGTPPSDAEAIKVRHGCALGSIVGKDESVEVPSVGGRPPRSL
;
A
#
# COMPACT_ATOMS: atom_id res chain seq x y z
N GLN A 1 -22.77 4.19 -13.22
CA GLN A 1 -22.36 5.53 -12.74
C GLN A 1 -20.92 5.45 -12.28
N LEU A 2 -20.10 6.48 -12.50
CA LEU A 2 -18.70 6.53 -12.04
C LEU A 2 -18.63 7.27 -10.69
N ILE A 3 -17.76 6.82 -9.79
CA ILE A 3 -17.52 7.41 -8.47
C ILE A 3 -16.02 7.53 -8.20
N PHE A 4 -15.62 8.57 -7.47
CA PHE A 4 -14.26 8.73 -6.95
C PHE A 4 -13.95 7.59 -5.96
N ALA A 5 -12.82 6.90 -6.13
CA ALA A 5 -12.47 5.72 -5.36
C ALA A 5 -12.41 5.99 -3.85
N GLY A 6 -11.68 7.02 -3.39
CA GLY A 6 -11.61 7.35 -1.96
C GLY A 6 -12.96 7.64 -1.31
N LEU A 7 -13.93 8.21 -2.06
CA LEU A 7 -15.29 8.39 -1.57
C LEU A 7 -16.03 7.05 -1.45
N ALA A 8 -15.93 6.19 -2.47
CA ALA A 8 -16.55 4.87 -2.44
C ALA A 8 -15.99 4.01 -1.29
N SER A 9 -14.67 4.01 -1.09
CA SER A 9 -13.99 3.32 0.01
C SER A 9 -14.41 3.88 1.36
N SER A 10 -14.54 5.20 1.51
CA SER A 10 -15.02 5.78 2.76
C SER A 10 -16.48 5.37 3.09
N TYR A 11 -17.34 5.22 2.09
CA TYR A 11 -18.71 4.76 2.30
C TYR A 11 -18.83 3.27 2.64
N SER A 12 -17.85 2.46 2.25
CA SER A 12 -17.86 1.02 2.57
C SER A 12 -17.33 0.71 3.96
N VAL A 13 -16.45 1.55 4.52
CA VAL A 13 -15.77 1.29 5.81
C VAL A 13 -16.26 2.16 6.97
N LEU A 14 -16.85 3.33 6.70
CA LEU A 14 -17.28 4.26 7.75
C LEU A 14 -18.76 4.12 8.11
N THR A 15 -19.01 4.15 9.41
CA THR A 15 -20.32 4.40 10.00
C THR A 15 -20.69 5.89 9.94
N GLU A 16 -21.97 6.22 10.18
CA GLU A 16 -22.41 7.62 10.27
C GLU A 16 -21.76 8.35 11.45
N ASP A 17 -21.66 7.68 12.61
CA ASP A 17 -21.09 8.25 13.83
C ASP A 17 -19.61 8.63 13.64
N GLU A 18 -18.82 7.81 12.94
CA GLU A 18 -17.43 8.14 12.61
C GLU A 18 -17.33 9.38 11.70
N ARG A 19 -18.24 9.53 10.72
CA ARG A 19 -18.29 10.73 9.87
C ARG A 19 -18.70 11.97 10.64
N GLU A 20 -19.63 11.84 11.59
CA GLU A 20 -20.11 12.94 12.42
C GLU A 20 -19.03 13.44 13.39
N LEU A 21 -18.40 12.52 14.13
CA LEU A 21 -17.28 12.81 15.05
C LEU A 21 -16.07 13.41 14.32
N GLY A 22 -15.85 12.96 13.09
CA GLY A 22 -14.77 13.37 12.23
C GLY A 22 -13.72 12.28 12.07
N VAL A 23 -13.39 11.97 10.81
CA VAL A 23 -12.52 10.85 10.46
C VAL A 23 -11.77 11.15 9.16
N CYS A 24 -10.54 10.65 9.07
CA CYS A 24 -9.74 10.67 7.85
C CYS A 24 -9.54 9.24 7.37
N VAL A 25 -10.03 8.92 6.18
CA VAL A 25 -9.78 7.66 5.49
C VAL A 25 -8.62 7.87 4.53
N VAL A 26 -7.67 6.94 4.56
CA VAL A 26 -6.59 6.84 3.59
C VAL A 26 -6.70 5.48 2.91
N ASP A 27 -7.10 5.47 1.65
CA ASP A 27 -7.19 4.28 0.82
C ASP A 27 -5.88 4.12 0.04
N ILE A 28 -5.16 3.03 0.30
CA ILE A 28 -3.83 2.76 -0.30
C ILE A 28 -4.00 1.76 -1.44
N GLY A 29 -4.01 2.27 -2.67
CA GLY A 29 -4.12 1.47 -3.88
C GLY A 29 -2.77 1.03 -4.46
N GLY A 30 -2.79 0.60 -5.73
CA GLY A 30 -1.58 0.27 -6.48
C GLY A 30 -0.82 1.52 -6.94
N GLY A 31 -1.49 2.46 -7.59
CA GLY A 31 -0.86 3.66 -8.16
C GLY A 31 -1.02 4.93 -7.33
N THR A 32 -2.08 5.02 -6.53
CA THR A 32 -2.43 6.23 -5.77
C THR A 32 -2.87 5.87 -4.37
N MET A 33 -2.69 6.83 -3.46
CA MET A 33 -3.38 6.87 -2.19
C MET A 33 -4.46 7.96 -2.27
N ASP A 34 -5.68 7.61 -1.92
CA ASP A 34 -6.81 8.52 -1.89
C ASP A 34 -7.15 8.88 -0.45
N ILE A 35 -7.30 10.18 -0.17
CA ILE A 35 -7.62 10.70 1.15
C ILE A 35 -9.02 11.29 1.12
N ALA A 36 -9.84 10.97 2.13
CA ALA A 36 -11.14 11.57 2.37
C ALA A 36 -11.29 11.94 3.85
N VAL A 37 -11.56 13.22 4.13
CA VAL A 37 -11.73 13.75 5.49
C VAL A 37 -13.16 14.20 5.68
N TYR A 38 -13.80 13.69 6.73
CA TYR A 38 -15.16 14.05 7.16
C TYR A 38 -15.13 14.82 8.47
N THR A 39 -16.02 15.79 8.62
CA THR A 39 -16.38 16.40 9.91
C THR A 39 -17.83 16.87 9.91
N GLY A 40 -18.59 16.57 10.98
CA GLY A 40 -20.01 16.87 11.06
C GLY A 40 -20.80 16.23 9.92
N GLY A 41 -20.50 14.96 9.62
CA GLY A 41 -21.21 14.12 8.65
C GLY A 41 -20.85 14.41 7.19
N ALA A 42 -20.22 15.56 6.91
CA ALA A 42 -19.92 16.01 5.56
C ALA A 42 -18.47 15.76 5.16
N LEU A 43 -18.26 15.41 3.89
CA LEU A 43 -16.93 15.38 3.28
C LEU A 43 -16.37 16.80 3.18
N ARG A 44 -15.22 17.04 3.80
CA ARG A 44 -14.58 18.37 3.87
C ARG A 44 -13.36 18.51 2.99
N HIS A 45 -12.60 17.44 2.81
CA HIS A 45 -11.38 17.47 2.03
C HIS A 45 -11.12 16.13 1.36
N THR A 46 -10.61 16.20 0.13
CA THR A 46 -10.06 15.05 -0.57
C THR A 46 -8.72 15.40 -1.18
N LYS A 47 -7.85 14.39 -1.28
CA LYS A 47 -6.56 14.52 -1.96
C LYS A 47 -6.17 13.17 -2.56
N VAL A 48 -5.54 13.22 -3.72
CA VAL A 48 -4.92 12.06 -4.36
C VAL A 48 -3.41 12.25 -4.32
N ILE A 49 -2.69 11.25 -3.83
CA ILE A 49 -1.23 11.23 -3.79
C ILE A 49 -0.76 10.14 -4.76
N PRO A 50 0.06 10.46 -5.78
CA PRO A 50 0.55 9.49 -6.78
C PRO A 50 1.74 8.69 -6.24
N TYR A 51 1.54 8.03 -5.10
CA TYR A 51 2.55 7.22 -4.43
C TYR A 51 1.83 6.12 -3.66
N ALA A 52 2.04 4.85 -4.01
CA ALA A 52 1.35 3.75 -3.35
C ALA A 52 2.08 2.41 -3.61
N GLY A 53 1.35 1.28 -3.67
CA GLY A 53 1.92 -0.06 -3.73
C GLY A 53 2.94 -0.30 -4.86
N ASN A 54 2.73 0.27 -6.04
CA ASN A 54 3.62 0.09 -7.20
C ASN A 54 4.99 0.75 -7.00
N VAL A 55 5.06 1.83 -6.21
CA VAL A 55 6.33 2.47 -5.89
C VAL A 55 7.14 1.56 -4.96
N VAL A 56 6.51 0.99 -3.94
CA VAL A 56 7.13 0.00 -3.05
C VAL A 56 7.69 -1.19 -3.85
N THR A 57 6.92 -1.71 -4.80
CA THR A 57 7.35 -2.78 -5.71
C THR A 57 8.56 -2.38 -6.54
N SER A 58 8.56 -1.16 -7.07
CA SER A 58 9.66 -0.64 -7.88
C SER A 58 10.93 -0.46 -7.06
N ASP A 59 10.81 -0.01 -5.81
CA ASP A 59 11.93 0.15 -4.89
C ASP A 59 12.55 -1.20 -4.51
N ILE A 60 11.74 -2.22 -4.25
CA ILE A 60 12.21 -3.60 -4.00
C ILE A 60 12.94 -4.14 -5.24
N ALA A 61 12.34 -3.98 -6.43
CA ALA A 61 12.93 -4.42 -7.69
C ALA A 61 14.30 -3.77 -7.93
N TYR A 62 14.40 -2.46 -7.69
CA TYR A 62 15.64 -1.70 -7.83
C TYR A 62 16.69 -2.10 -6.80
N ALA A 63 16.32 -2.10 -5.51
CA ALA A 63 17.24 -2.36 -4.40
C ALA A 63 17.87 -3.74 -4.49
N PHE A 64 17.10 -4.74 -4.92
CA PHE A 64 17.59 -6.11 -5.02
C PHE A 64 17.92 -6.56 -6.44
N GLY A 65 17.71 -5.75 -7.47
CA GLY A 65 17.96 -6.17 -8.86
C GLY A 65 17.19 -7.44 -9.22
N THR A 66 15.89 -7.46 -8.89
CA THR A 66 14.94 -8.56 -9.11
C THR A 66 13.83 -8.13 -10.09
N PRO A 67 13.23 -9.02 -10.90
CA PRO A 67 12.14 -8.65 -11.79
C PRO A 67 10.94 -8.02 -11.05
N PRO A 68 10.20 -7.05 -11.63
CA PRO A 68 9.07 -6.40 -10.96
C PRO A 68 7.97 -7.36 -10.48
N SER A 69 7.72 -8.45 -11.22
CA SER A 69 6.76 -9.48 -10.82
C SER A 69 7.22 -10.23 -9.56
N ASP A 70 8.52 -10.49 -9.44
CA ASP A 70 9.11 -11.16 -8.29
C ASP A 70 9.18 -10.21 -7.09
N ALA A 71 9.50 -8.93 -7.33
CA ALA A 71 9.42 -7.88 -6.32
C ALA A 71 8.01 -7.74 -5.73
N GLU A 72 6.97 -7.80 -6.56
CA GLU A 72 5.58 -7.78 -6.09
C GLU A 72 5.28 -9.01 -5.24
N ALA A 73 5.71 -10.18 -5.69
CA ALA A 73 5.55 -11.41 -4.92
C ALA A 73 6.25 -11.35 -3.57
N ILE A 74 7.47 -10.79 -3.52
CA ILE A 74 8.20 -10.54 -2.27
C ILE A 74 7.43 -9.59 -1.37
N LYS A 75 6.99 -8.44 -1.89
CA LYS A 75 6.20 -7.44 -1.14
C LYS A 75 4.95 -8.07 -0.51
N VAL A 76 4.19 -8.85 -1.29
CA VAL A 76 2.93 -9.46 -0.83
C VAL A 76 3.17 -10.58 0.18
N ARG A 77 4.23 -11.39 0.01
CA ARG A 77 4.49 -12.55 0.88
C ARG A 77 5.25 -12.21 2.15
N HIS A 78 6.17 -11.25 2.09
CA HIS A 78 7.13 -10.95 3.15
C HIS A 78 7.08 -9.50 3.64
N GLY A 79 6.27 -8.64 3.02
CA GLY A 79 6.19 -7.24 3.40
C GLY A 79 5.67 -7.06 4.83
N CYS A 80 6.42 -6.30 5.64
CA CYS A 80 6.01 -5.92 6.98
C CYS A 80 6.27 -4.41 7.19
N ALA A 81 5.23 -3.68 7.56
CA ALA A 81 5.34 -2.24 7.83
C ALA A 81 6.04 -1.93 9.17
N LEU A 82 6.11 -2.92 10.07
CA LEU A 82 6.69 -2.76 11.41
C LEU A 82 7.84 -3.75 11.61
N GLY A 83 9.08 -3.30 11.41
CA GLY A 83 10.25 -4.18 11.50
C GLY A 83 10.46 -4.86 12.86
N SER A 84 9.90 -4.32 13.96
CA SER A 84 10.09 -4.89 15.30
C SER A 84 9.36 -6.21 15.54
N ILE A 85 8.41 -6.60 14.69
CA ILE A 85 7.72 -7.89 14.78
C ILE A 85 8.29 -8.95 13.83
N VAL A 86 9.28 -8.57 13.00
CA VAL A 86 9.97 -9.47 12.08
C VAL A 86 11.02 -10.26 12.86
N GLY A 87 11.08 -11.57 12.62
CA GLY A 87 12.07 -12.43 13.28
C GLY A 87 13.48 -12.05 12.86
N LYS A 88 14.44 -12.02 13.79
CA LYS A 88 15.85 -11.69 13.47
C LYS A 88 16.50 -12.70 12.53
N ASP A 89 15.97 -13.92 12.51
CA ASP A 89 16.46 -15.03 11.70
C ASP A 89 15.58 -15.27 10.46
N GLU A 90 14.63 -14.37 10.18
CA GLU A 90 13.80 -14.45 8.97
C GLU A 90 14.61 -14.00 7.75
N SER A 91 14.66 -14.86 6.72
CA SER A 91 15.36 -14.60 5.47
C SER A 91 14.42 -14.73 4.28
N VAL A 92 14.67 -13.96 3.24
CA VAL A 92 13.88 -13.98 1.99
C VAL A 92 14.76 -14.40 0.82
N GLU A 93 14.28 -15.38 0.04
CA GLU A 93 14.91 -15.71 -1.23
C GLU A 93 14.51 -14.69 -2.29
N VAL A 94 15.50 -14.01 -2.86
CA VAL A 94 15.31 -12.99 -3.89
C VAL A 94 15.81 -13.51 -5.24
N PRO A 95 14.92 -13.70 -6.22
CA PRO A 95 15.30 -14.03 -7.59
C PRO A 95 16.18 -12.94 -8.20
N SER A 96 17.21 -13.33 -8.94
CA SER A 96 18.10 -12.38 -9.62
C SER A 96 17.73 -12.22 -11.09
N VAL A 97 17.94 -11.04 -11.66
CA VAL A 97 17.76 -10.81 -13.11
C VAL A 97 18.83 -11.55 -13.93
N GLY A 98 18.47 -12.02 -15.13
CA GLY A 98 19.41 -12.52 -16.13
C GLY A 98 19.92 -13.95 -15.88
N GLY A 99 19.12 -14.79 -15.23
CA GLY A 99 19.45 -16.21 -15.02
C GLY A 99 20.50 -16.48 -13.95
N ARG A 100 20.87 -15.47 -13.16
CA ARG A 100 21.72 -15.65 -11.98
C ARG A 100 20.97 -16.42 -10.89
N PRO A 101 21.66 -17.20 -10.05
CA PRO A 101 21.02 -17.90 -8.95
C PRO A 101 20.32 -16.92 -7.99
N PRO A 102 19.23 -17.34 -7.34
CA PRO A 102 18.61 -16.59 -6.24
C PRO A 102 19.60 -16.33 -5.11
N ARG A 103 19.37 -15.24 -4.37
CA ARG A 103 20.14 -14.88 -3.18
C ARG A 103 19.24 -14.96 -1.96
N SER A 104 19.74 -15.52 -0.86
CA SER A 104 19.07 -15.41 0.44
C SER A 104 19.55 -14.13 1.12
N LEU A 105 18.60 -13.29 1.53
CA LEU A 105 18.83 -12.01 2.22
C LEU A 105 18.18 -12.02 3.60
#